data_AF-A0A7W3TQG2-F1
#
_entry.id   AF-A0A7W3TQG2-F1
#
_cell.length_a   1.000
_cell.length_b   1.000
_cell.length_c   1.000
_cell.angle_alpha   90.00
_cell.angle_beta   90.00
_cell.angle_gamma   90.00
#
_symmetry.space_group_name_H-M   'P 1'
#
loop_
_entity.id
_entity.type
_entity.pdbx_description
1 polymer ?
#
loop_
_entity_poly.entity_id
_entity_poly.type
_entity_poly.pdbx_seq_one_letter_code
_entity_poly.pdbx_strand_id
1 'polypeptide(L)'
;MTTSGLSYSELSEDAKQNALNSFIDFYVSQYNKGSLEILGSRVSNELIATINQVLRDNQFMDHRELTEVSTRLSKSAYQEILSDLTDVKYQEDGEPVVDWMTAWSEKEEQLPEED
;
A
#
# COMPACT_ATOMS: atom_id res chain seq x y z
N MET A 1 21.95 -12.52 9.74
CA MET A 1 21.69 -11.07 9.74
C MET A 1 20.21 -10.93 9.98
N THR A 2 19.82 -10.29 11.08
CA THR A 2 18.40 -10.12 11.42
C THR A 2 17.80 -9.22 10.36
N THR A 3 16.74 -9.69 9.69
CA THR A 3 15.94 -8.87 8.77
C THR A 3 15.16 -7.86 9.62
N SER A 4 15.87 -6.86 10.14
CA SER A 4 15.37 -5.85 11.09
C SER A 4 14.77 -4.69 10.30
N GLY A 5 13.59 -4.89 9.72
CA GLY A 5 12.82 -3.78 9.17
C GLY A 5 11.93 -3.14 10.23
N LEU A 6 11.71 -1.83 10.09
CA LEU A 6 10.88 -1.00 10.95
C LEU A 6 9.41 -1.10 10.55
N SER A 7 8.50 -0.90 11.49
CA SER A 7 7.07 -0.74 11.18
C SER A 7 6.80 0.69 10.70
N TYR A 8 5.72 0.90 9.93
CA TYR A 8 5.42 2.24 9.39
C TYR A 8 5.37 3.33 10.46
N SER A 9 4.83 3.04 11.66
CA SER A 9 4.78 3.98 12.78
C SER A 9 6.15 4.37 13.33
N GLU A 10 7.16 3.51 13.20
CA GLU A 10 8.53 3.68 13.71
C GLU A 10 9.42 4.49 12.75
N LEU A 11 8.97 4.66 11.50
CA LEU A 11 9.68 5.46 10.50
C LEU A 11 9.68 6.96 10.85
N SER A 12 10.77 7.62 10.48
CA SER A 12 10.88 9.09 10.43
C SER A 12 9.82 9.68 9.50
N GLU A 13 9.46 10.96 9.68
CA GLU A 13 8.44 11.61 8.84
C GLU A 13 8.78 11.58 7.34
N ASP A 14 10.06 11.76 7.00
CA ASP A 14 10.56 11.69 5.62
C ASP A 14 10.40 10.27 5.04
N ALA A 15 10.78 9.25 5.82
CA ALA A 15 10.65 7.86 5.45
C ALA A 15 9.17 7.42 5.33
N LYS A 16 8.29 7.92 6.20
CA LYS A 16 6.83 7.72 6.07
C LYS A 16 6.31 8.29 4.77
N GLN A 17 6.78 9.48 4.38
CA GLN A 17 6.39 10.11 3.14
C GLN A 17 6.91 9.33 1.92
N ASN A 18 8.11 8.76 1.99
CA ASN A 18 8.66 7.90 0.94
C ASN A 18 7.87 6.60 0.80
N ALA A 19 7.64 5.90 1.92
CA ALA A 19 6.81 4.69 1.99
C ALA A 19 5.42 4.94 1.41
N LEU A 20 4.81 6.07 1.78
CA LEU A 20 3.50 6.50 1.29
C LEU A 20 3.51 6.73 -0.22
N ASN A 21 4.47 7.50 -0.74
CA ASN A 21 4.54 7.78 -2.17
C ASN A 21 4.75 6.49 -2.99
N SER A 22 5.64 5.61 -2.53
CA SER A 22 5.91 4.31 -3.14
C SER A 22 4.65 3.42 -3.14
N PHE A 23 3.93 3.39 -2.01
CA PHE A 23 2.70 2.60 -1.89
C PHE A 23 1.58 3.11 -2.82
N ILE A 24 1.40 4.43 -2.90
CA ILE A 24 0.36 5.01 -3.76
C ILE A 24 0.64 4.69 -5.22
N ASP A 25 1.89 4.83 -5.68
CA ASP A 25 2.26 4.50 -7.05
C ASP A 25 1.98 3.01 -7.39
N PHE A 26 2.34 2.12 -6.46
CA PHE A 26 2.00 0.70 -6.55
C PHE A 26 0.48 0.48 -6.64
N TYR A 27 -0.30 1.10 -5.74
CA TYR A 27 -1.75 0.94 -5.68
C TYR A 27 -2.42 1.39 -6.99
N VAL A 28 -2.06 2.57 -7.49
CA VAL A 28 -2.60 3.10 -8.76
C VAL A 28 -2.20 2.20 -9.93
N SER A 29 -0.98 1.66 -9.93
CA SER A 29 -0.54 0.69 -10.94
C SER A 29 -1.39 -0.58 -10.92
N GLN A 30 -1.72 -1.12 -9.74
CA GLN A 30 -2.60 -2.28 -9.62
C GLN A 30 -4.05 -1.97 -10.02
N TYR A 31 -4.53 -0.78 -9.69
CA TYR A 31 -5.85 -0.29 -10.12
C TYR A 31 -5.95 -0.28 -11.64
N ASN A 32 -4.96 0.31 -12.32
CA ASN A 32 -4.93 0.38 -13.79
C ASN A 32 -4.82 -1.00 -14.45
N LYS A 33 -4.20 -1.98 -13.77
CA LYS A 33 -4.11 -3.37 -14.24
C LYS A 33 -5.37 -4.20 -13.94
N GLY A 34 -6.30 -3.67 -13.14
CA GLY A 34 -7.46 -4.44 -12.65
C GLY A 34 -7.10 -5.54 -11.65
N SER A 35 -5.92 -5.48 -11.04
CA SER A 35 -5.37 -6.52 -10.15
C SER A 35 -5.60 -6.21 -8.66
N LEU A 36 -6.62 -5.41 -8.35
CA LEU A 36 -6.97 -5.02 -6.98
C LEU A 36 -7.59 -6.15 -6.16
N GLU A 37 -7.99 -7.26 -6.80
CA GLU A 37 -8.53 -8.44 -6.10
C GLU A 37 -7.54 -8.98 -5.06
N ILE A 38 -6.23 -8.88 -5.35
CA ILE A 38 -5.14 -9.25 -4.44
C ILE A 38 -5.06 -8.28 -3.24
N LEU A 39 -5.56 -7.05 -3.40
CA LEU A 39 -5.48 -6.00 -2.39
C LEU A 39 -6.62 -6.04 -1.36
N GLY A 40 -7.80 -6.53 -1.76
CA GLY A 40 -9.04 -6.48 -0.96
C GLY A 40 -9.02 -7.28 0.34
N SER A 41 -8.14 -8.27 0.47
CA SER A 41 -8.11 -9.20 1.62
C SER A 41 -7.36 -8.67 2.84
N ARG A 42 -6.57 -7.59 2.71
CA ARG A 42 -5.66 -7.11 3.76
C ARG A 42 -6.08 -5.82 4.46
N VAL A 43 -7.00 -5.08 3.85
CA VAL A 43 -7.32 -3.71 4.25
C VAL A 43 -8.83 -3.54 4.33
N SER A 44 -9.27 -2.65 5.22
CA SER A 44 -10.65 -2.20 5.31
C SER A 44 -11.24 -1.89 3.93
N ASN A 45 -12.29 -2.64 3.56
CA ASN A 45 -13.03 -2.43 2.31
C ASN A 45 -13.53 -0.99 2.15
N GLU A 46 -13.77 -0.26 3.24
CA GLU A 46 -14.17 1.15 3.22
C GLU A 46 -13.05 2.09 2.73
N LEU A 47 -11.81 1.86 3.18
CA LEU A 47 -10.65 2.64 2.73
C LEU A 47 -10.35 2.37 1.26
N ILE A 48 -10.38 1.10 0.87
CA ILE A 48 -10.23 0.68 -0.53
C ILE A 48 -11.34 1.29 -1.39
N ALA A 49 -12.60 1.25 -0.94
CA ALA A 49 -13.72 1.82 -1.69
C ALA A 49 -13.54 3.34 -1.87
N THR A 50 -13.10 4.04 -0.83
CA THR A 50 -12.81 5.49 -0.88
C THR A 50 -11.74 5.81 -1.93
N ILE A 51 -10.63 5.09 -1.89
CA ILE A 51 -9.52 5.28 -2.84
C ILE A 51 -9.98 4.93 -4.26
N ASN A 52 -10.64 3.78 -4.44
CA ASN A 52 -11.12 3.33 -5.74
C ASN A 52 -12.14 4.29 -6.35
N GLN A 53 -13.00 4.89 -5.53
CA GLN A 53 -13.94 5.91 -5.99
C GLN A 53 -13.18 7.12 -6.56
N VAL A 54 -12.17 7.63 -5.85
CA VAL A 54 -11.32 8.72 -6.35
C VAL A 54 -10.63 8.34 -7.67
N LEU A 55 -10.06 7.14 -7.75
CA LEU A 55 -9.40 6.68 -8.97
C LEU A 55 -10.39 6.54 -10.14
N ARG A 56 -11.60 6.05 -9.87
CA ARG A 56 -12.66 5.90 -10.85
C ARG A 56 -13.19 7.24 -11.37
N ASP A 57 -13.39 8.19 -10.48
CA ASP A 57 -13.83 9.54 -10.84
C ASP A 57 -12.79 10.28 -11.69
N ASN A 58 -11.51 9.91 -11.57
CA ASN A 58 -10.39 10.53 -12.28
C ASN A 58 -9.74 9.60 -13.33
N GLN A 59 -10.39 8.50 -13.73
CA GLN A 59 -9.82 7.48 -14.62
C GLN A 59 -9.42 7.98 -16.02
N PHE A 60 -9.84 9.19 -16.40
CA PHE A 60 -9.48 9.85 -17.65
C PHE A 60 -8.08 10.48 -17.60
N MET A 61 -7.47 10.58 -16.41
CA MET A 61 -6.13 11.11 -16.21
C MET A 61 -5.05 10.07 -16.49
N ASP A 62 -3.87 10.53 -16.89
CA ASP A 62 -2.71 9.64 -17.00
C ASP A 62 -2.23 9.16 -15.61
N HIS A 63 -1.50 8.04 -15.57
CA HIS A 63 -1.05 7.41 -14.31
C HIS A 63 -0.44 8.41 -13.31
N ARG A 64 0.43 9.30 -13.80
CA ARG A 64 1.07 10.32 -12.95
C ARG A 64 0.06 11.28 -12.34
N GLU A 65 -0.84 11.83 -13.15
CA GLU A 65 -1.88 12.76 -12.68
C GLU A 65 -2.84 12.07 -11.73
N LEU A 66 -3.18 10.81 -12.01
CA LEU A 66 -4.03 9.99 -11.18
C LEU A 66 -3.39 9.71 -9.81
N THR A 67 -2.10 9.40 -9.78
CA THR A 67 -1.30 9.26 -8.56
C THR A 67 -1.28 10.56 -7.76
N GLU A 68 -1.07 11.71 -8.41
CA GLU A 68 -1.07 13.02 -7.73
C GLU A 68 -2.45 13.37 -7.13
N VAL A 69 -3.52 13.16 -7.88
CA VAL A 69 -4.90 13.41 -7.42
C VAL A 69 -5.29 12.44 -6.30
N SER A 70 -4.98 11.16 -6.45
CA SER A 70 -5.25 10.14 -5.43
C SER A 70 -4.46 10.42 -4.15
N THR A 71 -3.19 10.83 -4.27
CA THR A 71 -2.38 11.27 -3.13
C THR A 71 -3.04 12.45 -2.41
N ARG A 72 -3.52 13.45 -3.15
CA ARG A 72 -4.10 14.66 -2.55
C ARG A 72 -5.45 14.39 -1.87
N LEU A 73 -6.30 13.56 -2.46
CA LEU A 73 -7.67 13.33 -1.99
C LEU A 73 -7.79 12.18 -1.00
N SER A 74 -6.89 11.19 -1.08
CA SER A 74 -6.96 9.95 -0.32
C SER A 74 -5.74 9.75 0.59
N LYS A 75 -4.91 10.78 0.82
CA LYS A 75 -3.69 10.69 1.64
C LYS A 75 -3.93 9.98 2.98
N SER A 76 -4.95 10.43 3.70
CA SER A 76 -5.28 9.90 5.03
C SER A 76 -5.69 8.43 4.98
N ALA A 77 -6.43 8.01 3.95
CA ALA A 77 -6.78 6.61 3.75
C ALA A 77 -5.51 5.77 3.53
N TYR A 78 -4.61 6.19 2.65
CA TYR A 78 -3.33 5.49 2.45
C TYR A 78 -2.46 5.41 3.71
N GLN A 79 -2.42 6.47 4.51
CA GLN A 79 -1.68 6.46 5.77
C GLN A 79 -2.29 5.50 6.80
N GLU A 80 -3.61 5.42 6.86
CA GLU A 80 -4.33 4.47 7.72
C GLU A 80 -4.03 3.03 7.28
N ILE A 81 -4.09 2.76 5.97
CA ILE A 81 -3.69 1.48 5.40
C ILE A 81 -2.29 1.08 5.84
N LEU A 82 -1.29 1.95 5.61
CA LEU A 82 0.10 1.67 5.97
C LEU A 82 0.31 1.47 7.47
N SER A 83 -0.53 2.09 8.31
CA SER A 83 -0.49 1.92 9.77
C SER A 83 -1.11 0.59 10.21
N ASP A 84 -2.15 0.12 9.51
CA ASP A 84 -2.79 -1.19 9.75
C ASP A 84 -1.93 -2.37 9.27
N LEU A 85 -1.06 -2.16 8.27
CA LEU A 85 -0.13 -3.16 7.75
C LEU A 85 1.05 -3.41 8.70
N THR A 86 0.77 -4.06 9.82
CA THR A 86 1.79 -4.41 10.82
C THR A 86 2.79 -5.48 10.34
N ASP A 87 2.39 -6.28 9.35
CA ASP A 87 3.22 -7.31 8.72
C ASP A 87 4.28 -6.74 7.76
N VAL A 88 4.03 -5.58 7.15
CA VAL A 88 4.98 -4.97 6.21
C VAL A 88 6.10 -4.28 6.98
N LYS A 89 7.34 -4.63 6.64
CA LYS A 89 8.55 -4.05 7.22
C LYS A 89 9.21 -3.12 6.23
N TYR A 90 9.76 -2.02 6.73
CA TYR A 90 10.36 -0.94 5.95
C TYR A 90 11.83 -0.74 6.35
N GLN A 91 12.61 -0.26 5.39
CA GLN A 91 13.97 0.21 5.62
C GLN A 91 13.94 1.61 6.25
N GLU A 92 15.10 2.10 6.73
CA GLU A 92 15.20 3.41 7.39
C GLU A 92 14.82 4.58 6.46
N ASP A 93 14.94 4.40 5.15
CA ASP A 93 14.56 5.37 4.12
C ASP A 93 13.06 5.33 3.75
N GLY A 94 12.32 4.33 4.23
CA GLY A 94 10.90 4.15 3.95
C GLY A 94 10.56 3.23 2.79
N GLU A 95 11.54 2.72 2.04
CA GLU A 95 11.28 1.64 1.10
C GLU A 95 10.90 0.35 1.83
N PRO A 96 9.92 -0.42 1.33
CA PRO A 96 9.57 -1.70 1.93
C PRO A 96 10.74 -2.69 1.78
N VAL A 97 10.97 -3.53 2.78
CA VAL A 97 12.05 -4.54 2.78
C VAL A 97 11.85 -5.58 1.67
N VAL A 98 10.59 -5.84 1.32
CA VAL A 98 10.17 -6.70 0.21
C VAL A 98 9.33 -5.89 -0.77
N ASP A 99 9.32 -6.28 -2.05
CA ASP A 99 8.49 -5.63 -3.07
C ASP A 99 7.02 -5.58 -2.64
N TRP A 100 6.32 -4.49 -2.95
CA TRP A 100 4.91 -4.32 -2.57
C TRP A 100 4.04 -5.49 -3.01
N MET A 101 4.28 -6.07 -4.19
CA MET A 101 3.53 -7.23 -4.66
C MET A 101 3.76 -8.44 -3.76
N THR A 102 5.00 -8.68 -3.30
CA THR A 102 5.34 -9.74 -2.34
C THR A 102 4.78 -9.45 -0.96
N ALA A 103 5.03 -8.23 -0.45
CA ALA A 103 4.52 -7.72 0.82
C ALA A 103 3.01 -7.91 0.93
N TRP A 104 2.29 -7.75 -0.19
CA TRP A 104 0.83 -7.87 -0.28
C TRP A 104 0.31 -9.25 -0.69
N SER A 105 1.14 -10.13 -1.27
CA SER A 105 0.73 -11.50 -1.65
C SER A 105 0.98 -12.54 -0.54
N GLU A 106 1.96 -12.32 0.35
CA GLU A 106 2.44 -13.27 1.39
C GLU A 106 1.43 -13.83 2.43
N LYS A 107 0.12 -13.59 2.33
CA LYS A 107 -0.88 -14.23 3.21
C LYS A 107 -1.63 -15.38 2.56
N GLU A 108 -1.54 -15.57 1.24
CA GLU A 108 -2.10 -16.78 0.62
C GLU A 108 -1.34 -18.06 1.05
N GLU A 109 -0.11 -17.92 1.56
CA GLU A 109 0.76 -19.06 1.92
C GLU A 109 1.00 -19.23 3.44
N GLN A 110 0.09 -18.73 4.28
CA GLN A 110 0.03 -19.15 5.69
C GLN A 110 -1.30 -19.84 6.00
N LEU A 111 -1.57 -20.92 5.27
CA LEU A 111 -2.37 -22.01 5.81
C LEU A 111 -1.50 -22.70 6.88
N PRO A 112 -1.91 -22.80 8.15
CA PRO A 112 -1.28 -23.75 9.05
C PRO A 112 -1.52 -25.15 8.46
N GLU A 113 -0.45 -25.90 8.21
CA GLU A 113 -0.54 -27.34 8.06
C GLU A 113 -0.97 -27.86 9.44
N GLU A 114 -2.25 -28.24 9.59
CA GLU A 114 -2.75 -28.87 10.82
C GLU A 114 -2.06 -30.24 10.97
N ASP A 115 -1.36 -30.43 12.09
CA ASP A 115 -0.76 -31.71 12.54
C ASP A 115 -1.84 -32.72 13.00
#